data_AF-A0A494BB33-F1
#
_entry.id   AF-A0A494BB33-F1
#
_cell.length_a   1.000
_cell.length_b   1.000
_cell.length_c   1.000
_cell.angle_alpha   90.00
_cell.angle_beta   90.00
_cell.angle_gamma   90.00
#
_symmetry.space_group_name_H-M   'P 1'
#
loop_
_entity.id
_entity.type
_entity.pdbx_description
1 polymer ?
#
loop_
_entity_poly.entity_id
_entity_poly.type
_entity_poly.pdbx_seq_one_letter_code
_entity_poly.pdbx_strand_id
1 'polypeptide(L)'
;LYCKGADTVIYERLHRMNPTKQETQDALDLLGATAIEDKLQDGVPETISKLAKADIKIWVLTGDKKETAENIGFACELLTEDTTICYGEDINSLLHTRMENQRNRGGVSAKFAPPVYEPFFPPGENRALIITGSWLNEILLEKKTKRSKILKLKFPRTEEERRMRSQSRRRLEEKKEQRQKNFVDLACECSAVICCRVTPKQKAMVVDLVKRYKKAITLAIGDGANDVNMIKTAHIGVGISGQEG
;
A
#
# COMPACT_ATOMS: atom_id res chain seq x y z
N LEU A 1 7.25 -41.54 9.77
CA LEU A 1 8.28 -41.14 10.75
C LEU A 1 8.25 -39.60 10.84
N TYR A 2 7.58 -39.03 11.85
CA TYR A 2 7.62 -37.57 12.09
C TYR A 2 8.53 -37.34 13.28
N CYS A 3 9.82 -37.14 13.02
CA CYS A 3 10.79 -36.84 14.07
C CYS A 3 10.63 -35.37 14.45
N LYS A 4 9.89 -35.09 15.54
CA LYS A 4 9.88 -33.75 16.16
C LYS A 4 11.34 -33.31 16.39
N GLY A 5 11.79 -32.27 15.69
CA GLY A 5 13.15 -31.72 15.77
C GLY A 5 13.95 -31.77 14.46
N ALA A 6 13.63 -32.66 13.52
CA ALA A 6 14.28 -32.69 12.21
C ALA A 6 13.81 -31.53 11.32
N ASP A 7 12.55 -31.13 11.48
CA ASP A 7 11.93 -29.97 10.86
C ASP A 7 12.70 -28.68 11.21
N THR A 8 12.97 -28.43 12.49
CA THR A 8 13.68 -27.23 12.94
C THR A 8 15.09 -27.14 12.34
N VAL A 9 15.81 -28.27 12.28
CA VAL A 9 17.17 -28.33 11.71
C VAL A 9 17.17 -28.06 10.22
N ILE A 10 16.19 -28.62 9.48
CA ILE A 10 16.04 -28.34 8.04
C ILE A 10 15.69 -26.87 7.81
N TYR A 11 14.76 -26.28 8.59
CA TYR A 11 14.43 -24.86 8.49
C TYR A 11 15.61 -23.94 8.79
N GLU A 12 16.44 -24.28 9.78
CA GLU A 12 17.63 -23.52 10.13
C GLU A 12 18.71 -23.61 9.05
N ARG A 13 18.93 -24.82 8.49
CA ARG A 13 19.86 -25.04 7.37
C ARG A 13 19.40 -24.38 6.08
N LEU A 14 18.10 -24.34 5.83
CA LEU A 14 17.50 -23.67 4.67
C LEU A 14 17.33 -22.15 4.87
N HIS A 15 17.71 -21.62 6.04
CA HIS A 15 17.61 -20.19 6.31
C HIS A 15 18.50 -19.39 5.35
N ARG A 16 18.04 -18.20 4.92
CA ARG A 16 18.68 -17.41 3.87
C ARG A 16 20.15 -17.06 4.16
N MET A 17 20.52 -16.93 5.43
CA MET A 17 21.89 -16.60 5.86
C MET A 17 22.73 -17.83 6.24
N ASN A 18 22.21 -19.04 6.08
CA ASN A 18 22.93 -20.24 6.47
C ASN A 18 23.93 -20.64 5.36
N PRO A 19 25.22 -20.84 5.67
CA PRO A 19 26.21 -21.24 4.67
C PRO A 19 25.93 -22.61 4.05
N THR A 20 25.24 -23.51 4.79
CA THR A 20 24.91 -24.87 4.31
C THR A 20 23.61 -24.94 3.51
N LYS A 21 22.98 -23.79 3.21
CA LYS A 21 21.70 -23.73 2.50
C LYS A 21 21.76 -24.42 1.14
N GLN A 22 22.78 -24.12 0.34
CA GLN A 22 22.89 -24.64 -1.02
C GLN A 22 23.07 -26.16 -1.01
N GLU A 23 24.03 -26.66 -0.23
CA GLU A 23 24.26 -28.10 -0.05
C GLU A 23 23.02 -28.83 0.46
N THR A 24 22.28 -28.20 1.39
CA THR A 24 21.03 -28.77 1.90
C THR A 24 19.94 -28.77 0.83
N GLN A 25 19.82 -27.73 -0.01
CA GLN A 25 18.85 -27.69 -1.11
C GLN A 25 19.16 -28.73 -2.19
N ASP A 26 20.43 -28.89 -2.54
CA ASP A 26 20.87 -29.83 -3.57
C ASP A 26 20.75 -31.30 -3.10
N ALA A 27 20.73 -31.53 -1.78
CA ALA A 27 20.54 -32.85 -1.18
C ALA A 27 19.07 -33.24 -0.94
N LEU A 28 18.10 -32.39 -1.32
CA LEU A 28 16.68 -32.68 -1.17
C LEU A 28 16.08 -33.22 -2.47
N ASP A 29 15.45 -34.40 -2.39
CA ASP A 29 14.64 -34.94 -3.47
C ASP A 29 13.22 -34.34 -3.44
N LEU A 30 12.74 -33.83 -4.58
CA LEU A 30 11.37 -33.37 -4.71
C LEU A 30 10.42 -34.58 -4.81
N LEU A 31 9.76 -34.90 -3.71
CA LEU A 31 8.77 -35.99 -3.65
C LEU A 31 7.40 -35.59 -4.21
N GLY A 32 7.08 -34.30 -4.20
CA GLY A 32 5.80 -33.78 -4.70
C GLY A 32 5.55 -32.34 -4.25
N ALA A 33 4.52 -31.71 -4.84
CA ALA A 33 4.05 -30.38 -4.48
C ALA A 33 2.59 -30.44 -4.04
N THR A 34 2.20 -29.56 -3.12
CA THR A 34 0.80 -29.37 -2.73
C THR A 34 0.42 -27.92 -3.03
N ALA A 35 -0.80 -27.72 -3.52
CA ALA A 35 -1.38 -26.41 -3.72
C ALA A 35 -2.66 -26.34 -2.87
N ILE A 36 -2.78 -25.30 -2.06
CA ILE A 36 -3.99 -25.01 -1.28
C ILE A 36 -4.60 -23.76 -1.91
N GLU A 37 -5.83 -23.90 -2.40
CA GLU A 37 -6.60 -22.80 -2.94
C GLU A 37 -7.33 -22.08 -1.79
N ASP A 38 -7.17 -20.75 -1.75
CA ASP A 38 -7.93 -19.91 -0.83
C ASP A 38 -9.28 -19.59 -1.48
N LYS A 39 -10.33 -20.26 -1.02
CA LYS A 39 -11.64 -20.16 -1.66
C LYS A 39 -12.28 -18.82 -1.39
N LEU A 40 -12.60 -18.11 -2.47
CA LEU A 40 -13.44 -16.92 -2.43
C LEU A 40 -14.89 -17.28 -2.13
N GLN A 41 -15.64 -16.31 -1.62
CA GLN A 41 -17.09 -16.45 -1.51
C GLN A 41 -17.73 -16.52 -2.90
N ASP A 42 -18.86 -17.23 -2.99
CA ASP A 42 -19.60 -17.41 -4.24
C ASP A 42 -20.00 -16.05 -4.86
N GLY A 43 -19.75 -15.89 -6.16
CA GLY A 43 -20.13 -14.67 -6.89
C GLY A 43 -19.14 -13.50 -6.75
N VAL A 44 -18.08 -13.62 -5.95
CA VAL A 44 -17.09 -12.54 -5.78
C VAL A 44 -16.37 -12.21 -7.10
N PRO A 45 -15.79 -13.18 -7.84
CA PRO A 45 -15.12 -12.88 -9.11
C PRO A 45 -16.04 -12.18 -10.12
N GLU A 46 -17.27 -12.67 -10.29
CA GLU A 46 -18.24 -12.11 -11.23
C GLU A 46 -18.66 -10.69 -10.83
N THR A 47 -18.78 -10.44 -9.53
CA THR A 47 -19.11 -9.10 -9.00
C THR A 47 -17.97 -8.13 -9.24
N ILE A 48 -16.73 -8.51 -8.92
CA ILE A 48 -15.53 -7.68 -9.16
C ILE A 48 -15.38 -7.37 -10.64
N SER A 49 -15.53 -8.38 -11.52
CA SER A 49 -15.48 -8.21 -12.98
C SER A 49 -16.55 -7.24 -13.49
N LYS A 50 -17.78 -7.30 -12.97
CA LYS A 50 -18.86 -6.35 -13.32
C LYS A 50 -18.56 -4.93 -12.85
N LEU A 51 -18.05 -4.77 -11.63
CA LEU A 51 -17.66 -3.45 -11.10
C LEU A 51 -16.52 -2.83 -11.91
N ALA A 52 -15.51 -3.63 -12.27
CA ALA A 52 -14.40 -3.19 -13.10
C ALA A 52 -14.88 -2.76 -14.51
N LYS A 53 -15.78 -3.54 -15.14
CA LYS A 53 -16.41 -3.18 -16.43
C LYS A 53 -17.26 -1.91 -16.37
N ALA A 54 -17.75 -1.54 -15.18
CA ALA A 54 -18.46 -0.28 -14.94
C ALA A 54 -17.52 0.90 -14.63
N ASP A 55 -16.21 0.76 -14.87
CA ASP A 55 -15.17 1.75 -14.60
C ASP A 55 -15.07 2.17 -13.11
N ILE A 56 -15.49 1.27 -12.21
CA ILE A 56 -15.30 1.45 -10.78
C ILE A 56 -13.87 1.02 -10.45
N LYS A 57 -13.06 1.96 -9.95
CA LYS A 57 -11.69 1.68 -9.51
C LYS A 57 -11.71 0.86 -8.22
N ILE A 58 -11.09 -0.32 -8.26
CA ILE A 58 -11.08 -1.28 -7.16
C ILE A 58 -9.74 -1.24 -6.43
N TRP A 59 -9.81 -1.06 -5.11
CA TRP A 59 -8.66 -1.05 -4.21
C TRP A 59 -8.86 -2.14 -3.15
N VAL A 60 -7.99 -3.14 -3.12
CA VAL A 60 -8.01 -4.24 -2.15
C VAL A 60 -7.07 -3.91 -1.00
N LEU A 61 -7.60 -3.83 0.22
CA LEU A 61 -6.81 -3.51 1.42
C LEU A 61 -6.85 -4.69 2.40
N THR A 62 -5.80 -5.50 2.46
CA THR A 62 -5.73 -6.72 3.29
C THR A 62 -4.58 -6.73 4.31
N GLY A 63 -4.81 -7.39 5.45
CA GLY A 63 -3.78 -7.71 6.44
C GLY A 63 -2.86 -8.86 6.02
N ASP A 64 -3.22 -9.59 4.96
CA ASP A 64 -2.51 -10.80 4.51
C ASP A 64 -1.14 -10.51 3.90
N LYS A 65 -0.40 -11.60 3.67
CA LYS A 65 0.88 -11.55 2.97
C LYS A 65 0.68 -11.14 1.52
N LYS A 66 1.75 -10.64 0.91
CA LYS A 66 1.77 -10.16 -0.47
C LYS A 66 1.33 -11.27 -1.44
N GLU A 67 1.87 -12.48 -1.25
CA GLU A 67 1.63 -13.63 -2.12
C GLU A 67 0.15 -14.05 -2.10
N THR A 68 -0.47 -14.07 -0.92
CA THR A 68 -1.91 -14.37 -0.78
C THR A 68 -2.77 -13.28 -1.43
N ALA A 69 -2.43 -12.01 -1.23
CA ALA A 69 -3.17 -10.89 -1.80
C ALA A 69 -3.08 -10.87 -3.34
N GLU A 70 -1.92 -11.22 -3.89
CA GLU A 70 -1.72 -11.41 -5.34
C GLU A 70 -2.55 -12.55 -5.89
N ASN A 71 -2.52 -13.72 -5.23
CA ASN A 71 -3.33 -14.87 -5.63
C ASN A 71 -4.82 -14.54 -5.64
N ILE A 72 -5.32 -13.83 -4.62
CA ILE A 72 -6.71 -13.34 -4.58
C ILE A 72 -6.97 -12.35 -5.73
N GLY A 73 -6.00 -11.48 -6.04
CA GLY A 73 -6.08 -10.58 -7.18
C GLY A 73 -6.30 -11.30 -8.52
N PHE A 74 -5.55 -12.40 -8.75
CA PHE A 74 -5.75 -13.24 -9.93
C PHE A 74 -7.07 -14.03 -9.89
N ALA A 75 -7.43 -14.60 -8.74
CA ALA A 75 -8.67 -15.36 -8.58
C ALA A 75 -9.93 -14.51 -8.78
N CYS A 76 -9.87 -13.21 -8.49
CA CYS A 76 -10.96 -12.25 -8.72
C CYS A 76 -10.95 -11.62 -10.12
N GLU A 77 -10.05 -12.02 -11.03
CA GLU A 77 -9.80 -11.36 -12.34
C GLU A 77 -9.45 -9.87 -12.23
N LEU A 78 -9.02 -9.43 -11.04
CA LEU A 78 -8.54 -8.07 -10.81
C LEU A 78 -7.13 -7.90 -11.40
N LEU A 79 -6.37 -8.99 -11.39
CA LEU A 79 -5.09 -9.15 -12.07
C LEU A 79 -5.26 -10.20 -13.18
N THR A 80 -4.68 -9.91 -14.33
CA THR A 80 -4.68 -10.79 -15.51
C THR A 80 -3.24 -11.05 -15.97
N GLU A 81 -3.01 -12.04 -16.83
CA GLU A 81 -1.67 -12.36 -17.34
C GLU A 81 -1.02 -11.19 -18.12
N ASP A 82 -1.82 -10.33 -18.75
CA ASP A 82 -1.38 -9.11 -19.44
C ASP A 82 -1.18 -7.91 -18.50
N THR A 83 -1.56 -8.03 -17.22
CA THR A 83 -1.41 -6.94 -16.25
C THR A 83 0.06 -6.74 -15.89
N THR A 84 0.57 -5.54 -16.14
CA THR A 84 1.91 -5.14 -15.68
C THR A 84 1.85 -4.73 -14.21
N ILE A 85 2.40 -5.56 -13.33
CA ILE A 85 2.44 -5.30 -11.88
C ILE A 85 3.58 -4.33 -11.56
N CYS A 86 3.24 -3.20 -10.95
CA CYS A 86 4.18 -2.25 -10.38
C CYS A 86 4.22 -2.44 -8.86
N TYR A 87 5.41 -2.59 -8.28
CA TYR A 87 5.55 -2.64 -6.83
C TYR A 87 5.85 -1.26 -6.23
N GLY A 88 5.58 -1.09 -4.94
CA GLY A 88 5.87 0.14 -4.21
C GLY A 88 7.33 0.61 -4.38
N GLU A 89 8.27 -0.31 -4.37
CA GLU A 89 9.69 -0.04 -4.58
C GLU A 89 9.97 0.54 -5.97
N ASP A 90 9.31 0.03 -7.01
CA ASP A 90 9.50 0.45 -8.41
C ASP A 90 9.00 1.88 -8.64
N ILE A 91 7.90 2.26 -7.98
CA ILE A 91 7.28 3.57 -8.18
C ILE A 91 7.93 4.68 -7.35
N ASN A 92 8.83 4.36 -6.41
CA ASN A 92 9.54 5.37 -5.63
C ASN A 92 10.28 6.36 -6.53
N SER A 93 10.99 5.85 -7.55
CA SER A 93 11.70 6.66 -8.52
C SER A 93 10.76 7.60 -9.28
N LEU A 94 9.60 7.09 -9.73
CA LEU A 94 8.58 7.90 -10.43
C LEU A 94 8.02 9.02 -9.53
N LEU A 95 7.74 8.72 -8.27
CA LEU A 95 7.28 9.72 -7.30
C LEU A 95 8.35 10.77 -7.04
N HIS A 96 9.62 10.38 -6.91
CA HIS A 96 10.75 11.30 -6.71
C HIS A 96 10.95 12.21 -7.92
N THR A 97 11.01 11.65 -9.13
CA THR A 97 11.14 12.44 -10.37
C THR A 97 9.99 13.43 -10.53
N ARG A 98 8.74 13.02 -10.26
CA ARG A 98 7.60 13.95 -10.29
C ARG A 98 7.77 15.10 -9.30
N MET A 99 8.19 14.81 -8.07
CA MET A 99 8.38 15.83 -7.04
C MET A 99 9.49 16.82 -7.42
N GLU A 100 10.58 16.35 -8.03
CA GLU A 100 11.66 17.21 -8.53
C GLU A 100 11.18 18.11 -9.69
N ASN A 101 10.44 17.55 -10.65
CA ASN A 101 9.87 18.31 -11.76
C ASN A 101 8.90 19.40 -11.28
N GLN A 102 8.03 19.07 -10.32
CA GLN A 102 7.11 20.03 -9.69
C GLN A 102 7.88 21.15 -8.97
N ARG A 103 8.99 20.82 -8.29
CA ARG A 103 9.84 21.79 -7.60
C ARG A 103 10.54 22.73 -8.60
N ASN A 104 11.06 22.20 -9.70
CA ASN A 104 11.74 22.97 -10.73
C ASN A 104 10.77 23.90 -11.47
N ARG A 105 9.52 23.45 -11.67
CA ARG A 105 8.46 24.27 -12.26
C ARG A 105 7.97 25.38 -11.35
N GLY A 106 8.08 25.25 -10.02
CA GLY A 106 7.69 26.28 -9.05
C GLY A 106 8.40 27.65 -9.17
N GLY A 107 9.30 27.83 -10.13
CA GLY A 107 9.81 29.14 -10.55
C GLY A 107 8.78 30.00 -11.29
N VAL A 108 9.14 31.27 -11.55
CA VAL A 108 8.28 32.39 -12.03
C VAL A 108 7.39 32.05 -13.24
N SER A 109 7.73 31.04 -14.04
CA SER A 109 6.98 30.62 -15.24
C SER A 109 5.70 29.81 -14.97
N ALA A 110 5.54 29.15 -13.82
CA ALA A 110 4.39 28.26 -13.58
C ALA A 110 3.06 28.94 -13.20
N LYS A 111 3.04 30.25 -12.90
CA LYS A 111 1.79 30.94 -12.53
C LYS A 111 0.84 31.18 -13.70
N PHE A 112 1.33 31.13 -14.93
CA PHE A 112 0.57 31.42 -16.14
C PHE A 112 0.40 30.21 -17.07
N ALA A 113 1.00 29.07 -16.72
CA ALA A 113 0.82 27.84 -17.48
C ALA A 113 -0.49 27.14 -17.04
N PRO A 114 -1.33 26.66 -17.97
CA PRO A 114 -2.47 25.83 -17.63
C PRO A 114 -1.99 24.56 -16.89
N PRO A 115 -2.81 23.98 -16.00
CA PRO A 115 -2.47 22.73 -15.34
C PRO A 115 -2.29 21.63 -16.38
N VAL A 116 -1.04 21.30 -16.69
CA VAL A 116 -0.70 20.21 -17.59
C VAL A 116 -0.94 18.90 -16.84
N TYR A 117 -1.90 18.10 -17.31
CA TYR A 117 -2.00 16.72 -16.88
C TYR A 117 -0.80 15.96 -17.43
N GLU A 118 0.13 15.62 -16.54
CA GLU A 118 1.21 14.72 -16.83
C GLU A 118 0.86 13.37 -16.21
N PRO A 119 0.71 12.30 -17.00
CA PRO A 119 0.54 10.97 -16.45
C PRO A 119 1.87 10.45 -15.88
N PHE A 120 1.80 9.55 -14.89
CA PHE A 120 2.97 8.80 -14.42
C PHE A 120 3.37 7.69 -15.38
N PHE A 121 2.37 7.11 -16.06
CA PHE A 121 2.58 6.00 -16.98
C PHE A 121 2.24 6.38 -18.44
N PRO A 122 2.85 5.72 -19.43
CA PRO A 122 2.37 5.80 -20.80
C PRO A 122 0.90 5.35 -20.89
N PRO A 123 0.07 6.01 -21.72
CA PRO A 123 -1.32 5.60 -21.89
C PRO A 123 -1.42 4.23 -22.58
N GLY A 124 -2.46 3.47 -22.23
CA GLY A 124 -2.83 2.23 -22.93
C GLY A 124 -2.29 0.93 -22.34
N GLU A 125 -1.51 0.97 -21.27
CA GLU A 125 -1.06 -0.23 -20.58
C GLU A 125 -1.93 -0.58 -19.37
N ASN A 126 -2.37 -1.83 -19.28
CA ASN A 126 -3.06 -2.37 -18.12
C ASN A 126 -2.05 -2.60 -16.98
N ARG A 127 -2.14 -1.80 -15.91
CA ARG A 127 -1.18 -1.81 -14.80
C ARG A 127 -1.90 -1.95 -13.47
N ALA A 128 -1.37 -2.80 -12.60
CA ALA A 128 -1.80 -2.89 -11.22
C ALA A 128 -0.69 -2.43 -10.27
N LEU A 129 -1.05 -1.80 -9.16
CA LEU A 129 -0.11 -1.38 -8.13
C LEU A 129 -0.22 -2.26 -6.90
N ILE A 130 0.89 -2.86 -6.47
CA ILE A 130 0.95 -3.69 -5.26
C ILE A 130 1.90 -3.06 -4.25
N ILE A 131 1.37 -2.69 -3.08
CA ILE A 131 2.14 -2.03 -2.02
C ILE A 131 1.99 -2.74 -0.69
N THR A 132 3.04 -2.67 0.12
CA THR A 132 3.05 -3.22 1.49
C THR A 132 2.70 -2.14 2.51
N GLY A 133 2.12 -2.53 3.65
CA GLY A 133 1.89 -1.63 4.77
C GLY A 133 3.18 -0.97 5.29
N SER A 134 4.34 -1.62 5.16
CA SER A 134 5.64 -1.01 5.46
C SER A 134 5.98 0.14 4.51
N TRP A 135 5.81 -0.05 3.21
CA TRP A 135 6.05 1.00 2.22
C TRP A 135 5.05 2.16 2.39
N LEU A 136 3.78 1.83 2.64
CA LEU A 136 2.72 2.81 2.86
C LEU A 136 3.01 3.76 4.03
N ASN A 137 3.70 3.29 5.08
CA ASN A 137 4.11 4.16 6.21
C ASN A 137 5.00 5.34 5.78
N GLU A 138 5.79 5.17 4.73
CA GLU A 138 6.64 6.24 4.21
C GLU A 138 5.82 7.35 3.52
N ILE A 139 4.72 6.97 2.87
CA ILE A 139 3.77 7.90 2.26
C ILE A 139 2.91 8.58 3.33
N LEU A 140 2.46 7.80 4.32
CA LEU A 140 1.63 8.29 5.42
C LEU A 140 2.42 9.13 6.45
N LEU A 141 3.75 9.03 6.43
CA LEU A 141 4.69 9.73 7.31
C LEU A 141 4.39 9.50 8.80
N GLU A 142 4.03 8.28 9.17
CA GLU A 142 4.06 7.86 10.56
C GLU A 142 5.51 7.61 10.99
N LYS A 143 6.19 8.67 11.45
CA LYS A 143 7.40 8.46 12.25
C LYS A 143 6.95 7.76 13.52
N LYS A 144 7.34 6.49 13.72
CA LYS A 144 7.33 5.87 15.05
C LYS A 144 8.18 6.77 15.94
N THR A 145 7.53 7.63 16.73
CA THR A 145 8.23 8.44 17.72
C THR A 145 8.81 7.45 18.73
N LYS A 146 10.10 7.15 18.63
CA LYS A 146 10.84 6.55 19.73
C LYS A 146 10.64 7.50 20.91
N ARG A 147 9.79 7.13 21.87
CA ARG A 147 9.64 7.85 23.14
C ARG A 147 10.99 7.74 23.85
N SER A 148 11.91 8.65 23.55
CA SER A 148 13.16 8.77 24.27
C SER A 148 12.80 9.13 25.72
N LYS A 149 13.02 8.19 26.63
CA LYS A 149 12.87 8.36 28.09
C LYS A 149 14.02 9.21 28.65
N ILE A 150 14.35 10.33 28.00
CA ILE A 150 15.25 11.32 28.56
C ILE A 150 14.39 12.44 29.14
N LEU A 151 14.39 12.53 30.46
CA LEU A 151 13.85 13.65 31.22
C LEU A 151 14.74 14.88 30.97
N LYS A 152 14.67 15.46 29.77
CA LYS A 152 15.33 16.73 29.46
C LYS A 152 14.57 17.84 30.19
N LEU A 153 15.23 18.56 31.10
CA LEU A 153 14.77 19.88 31.55
C LEU A 153 14.43 20.70 30.29
N LYS A 154 13.14 20.96 30.07
CA LYS A 154 12.68 21.75 28.93
C LYS A 154 12.81 23.22 29.31
N PHE A 155 13.94 23.82 28.96
CA PHE A 155 14.04 25.28 28.98
C PHE A 155 12.98 25.90 28.04
N PRO A 156 12.36 27.03 28.43
CA PRO A 156 11.45 27.75 27.55
C PRO A 156 12.17 28.17 26.28
N ARG A 157 11.64 27.78 25.13
CA ARG A 157 12.19 28.16 23.82
C ARG A 157 12.02 29.64 23.54
N THR A 158 13.01 30.23 22.87
CA THR A 158 12.95 31.61 22.38
C THR A 158 11.87 31.78 21.31
N GLU A 159 11.41 33.00 21.07
CA GLU A 159 10.43 33.27 20.00
C GLU A 159 10.96 32.87 18.61
N GLU A 160 12.25 33.08 18.36
CA GLU A 160 12.91 32.70 17.11
C GLU A 160 12.91 31.17 16.91
N GLU A 161 13.23 30.39 17.95
CA GLU A 161 13.15 28.93 17.91
C GLU A 161 11.73 28.43 17.65
N ARG A 162 10.71 29.11 18.22
CA ARG A 162 9.30 28.80 17.96
C ARG A 162 8.92 29.08 16.50
N ARG A 163 9.36 30.22 15.95
CA ARG A 163 9.11 30.59 14.54
C ARG A 163 9.80 29.64 13.56
N MET A 164 11.09 29.35 13.75
CA MET A 164 11.82 28.39 12.90
C MET A 164 11.19 27.00 12.94
N ARG A 165 10.79 26.53 14.12
CA ARG A 165 10.11 25.23 14.26
C ARG A 165 8.74 25.22 13.58
N SER A 166 7.98 26.31 13.66
CA SER A 166 6.71 26.44 12.96
C SER A 166 6.88 26.37 11.44
N GLN A 167 7.82 27.15 10.89
CA GLN A 167 8.13 27.12 9.46
C GLN A 167 8.65 25.76 8.99
N SER A 168 9.52 25.12 9.78
CA SER A 168 10.04 23.78 9.48
C SER A 168 8.94 22.72 9.45
N ARG A 169 7.98 22.80 10.39
CA ARG A 169 6.81 21.90 10.41
C ARG A 169 5.92 22.13 9.20
N ARG A 170 5.60 23.38 8.87
CA ARG A 170 4.79 23.72 7.71
C ARG A 170 5.38 23.17 6.41
N ARG A 171 6.69 23.35 6.18
CA ARG A 171 7.38 22.79 5.00
C ARG A 171 7.34 21.26 4.95
N LEU A 172 7.40 20.60 6.11
CA LEU A 172 7.32 19.15 6.17
C LEU A 172 5.91 18.65 5.85
N GLU A 173 4.88 19.32 6.36
CA GLU A 173 3.48 19.01 6.04
C GLU A 173 3.17 19.27 4.56
N GLU A 174 3.65 20.36 3.98
CA GLU A 174 3.48 20.65 2.54
C GLU A 174 4.15 19.55 1.67
N LYS A 175 5.37 19.11 2.03
CA LYS A 175 6.03 17.98 1.35
C LYS A 175 5.27 16.67 1.52
N LYS A 176 4.70 16.43 2.69
CA LYS A 176 3.88 15.26 2.99
C LYS A 176 2.64 15.23 2.11
N GLU A 177 1.88 16.32 2.10
CA GLU A 177 0.66 16.46 1.30
C GLU A 177 0.96 16.25 -0.18
N GLN A 178 2.05 16.84 -0.69
CA GLN A 178 2.44 16.67 -2.08
C GLN A 178 2.80 15.21 -2.41
N ARG A 179 3.54 14.51 -1.53
CA ARG A 179 3.88 13.09 -1.73
C ARG A 179 2.62 12.22 -1.72
N GLN A 180 1.71 12.48 -0.79
CA GLN A 180 0.43 11.78 -0.69
C GLN A 180 -0.44 11.98 -1.93
N LYS A 181 -0.53 13.23 -2.41
CA LYS A 181 -1.27 13.56 -3.63
C LYS A 181 -0.70 12.83 -4.84
N ASN A 182 0.62 12.89 -5.04
CA ASN A 182 1.29 12.20 -6.14
C ASN A 182 1.09 10.68 -6.08
N PHE A 183 1.08 10.08 -4.88
CA PHE A 183 0.76 8.67 -4.68
C PHE A 183 -0.67 8.34 -5.14
N VAL A 184 -1.67 9.11 -4.67
CA VAL A 184 -3.07 8.87 -5.06
C VAL A 184 -3.27 9.09 -6.56
N ASP A 185 -2.57 10.08 -7.14
CA ASP A 185 -2.62 10.33 -8.58
C ASP A 185 -2.07 9.14 -9.38
N LEU A 186 -0.89 8.63 -9.01
CA LEU A 186 -0.28 7.45 -9.63
C LEU A 186 -1.16 6.21 -9.47
N ALA A 187 -1.67 5.95 -8.26
CA ALA A 187 -2.47 4.78 -7.97
C ALA A 187 -3.81 4.78 -8.72
N CYS A 188 -4.37 5.96 -9.04
CA CYS A 188 -5.58 6.07 -9.86
C CYS A 188 -5.33 5.89 -11.36
N GLU A 189 -4.08 5.95 -11.83
CA GLU A 189 -3.74 5.58 -13.21
C GLU A 189 -3.67 4.05 -13.40
N CYS A 190 -3.53 3.30 -12.31
CA CYS A 190 -3.62 1.84 -12.32
C CYS A 190 -5.09 1.37 -12.51
N SER A 191 -5.27 0.19 -13.10
CA SER A 191 -6.55 -0.50 -13.19
C SER A 191 -6.99 -1.03 -11.82
N ALA A 192 -6.04 -1.54 -11.05
CA ALA A 192 -6.24 -2.08 -9.71
C ALA A 192 -5.12 -1.66 -8.74
N VAL A 193 -5.45 -1.60 -7.45
CA VAL A 193 -4.47 -1.35 -6.38
C VAL A 193 -4.67 -2.38 -5.27
N ILE A 194 -3.59 -3.05 -4.87
CA ILE A 194 -3.59 -4.02 -3.77
C ILE A 194 -2.63 -3.53 -2.69
N CYS A 195 -3.14 -3.32 -1.49
CA CYS A 195 -2.36 -3.01 -0.30
C CYS A 195 -2.37 -4.22 0.63
N CYS A 196 -1.21 -4.85 0.81
CA CYS A 196 -1.04 -6.03 1.67
C CYS A 196 -0.34 -5.66 2.99
N ARG A 197 -0.47 -6.52 4.01
CA ARG A 197 0.07 -6.28 5.37
C ARG A 197 -0.37 -4.93 5.96
N VAL A 198 -1.56 -4.44 5.63
CA VAL A 198 -2.05 -3.16 6.15
C VAL A 198 -2.76 -3.31 7.49
N THR A 199 -2.50 -2.38 8.39
CA THR A 199 -3.19 -2.30 9.69
C THR A 199 -4.58 -1.67 9.54
N PRO A 200 -5.53 -1.92 10.46
CA PRO A 200 -6.86 -1.28 10.47
C PRO A 200 -6.81 0.25 10.32
N LYS A 201 -5.83 0.88 10.98
CA LYS A 201 -5.60 2.32 10.89
C LYS A 201 -5.17 2.74 9.48
N GLN A 202 -4.25 2.00 8.88
CA GLN A 202 -3.78 2.28 7.51
C GLN A 202 -4.92 2.14 6.49
N LYS A 203 -5.79 1.13 6.64
CA LYS A 203 -6.98 0.97 5.78
C LYS A 203 -7.82 2.25 5.74
N ALA A 204 -8.17 2.77 6.91
CA ALA A 204 -8.93 4.03 7.02
C ALA A 204 -8.18 5.24 6.45
N MET A 205 -6.86 5.33 6.68
CA MET A 205 -6.04 6.41 6.14
C MET A 205 -5.99 6.40 4.60
N VAL A 206 -5.91 5.24 3.96
CA VAL A 206 -5.94 5.13 2.49
C VAL A 206 -7.25 5.69 1.95
N VAL A 207 -8.39 5.31 2.55
CA VAL A 207 -9.71 5.83 2.15
C VAL A 207 -9.78 7.36 2.33
N ASP A 208 -9.26 7.90 3.44
CA ASP A 208 -9.22 9.36 3.66
C ASP A 208 -8.38 10.08 2.59
N LEU A 209 -7.24 9.52 2.19
CA LEU A 209 -6.39 10.10 1.15
C LEU A 209 -7.12 10.17 -0.20
N VAL A 210 -7.74 9.06 -0.62
CA VAL A 210 -8.49 9.02 -1.89
C VAL A 210 -9.62 10.03 -1.87
N LYS A 211 -10.41 10.07 -0.78
CA LYS A 211 -11.50 11.02 -0.58
C LYS A 211 -11.02 12.47 -0.66
N ARG A 212 -9.92 12.79 0.02
CA ARG A 212 -9.35 14.13 0.08
C ARG A 212 -8.85 14.63 -1.27
N TYR A 213 -8.14 13.80 -2.03
CA TYR A 213 -7.40 14.26 -3.20
C TYR A 213 -8.12 14.03 -4.54
N LYS A 214 -8.97 13.01 -4.66
CA LYS A 214 -9.69 12.71 -5.92
C LYS A 214 -11.11 13.26 -5.97
N LYS A 215 -11.67 13.71 -4.83
CA LYS A 215 -13.07 14.16 -4.72
C LYS A 215 -14.07 13.14 -5.30
N ALA A 216 -13.70 11.86 -5.29
CA ALA A 216 -14.54 10.76 -5.75
C ALA A 216 -15.41 10.26 -4.59
N ILE A 217 -16.59 9.73 -4.91
CA ILE A 217 -17.38 8.97 -3.95
C ILE A 217 -16.65 7.66 -3.67
N THR A 218 -16.46 7.35 -2.39
CA THR A 218 -15.73 6.17 -1.94
C THR A 218 -16.70 5.23 -1.25
N LEU A 219 -16.66 3.97 -1.64
CA LEU A 219 -17.38 2.88 -1.02
C LEU A 219 -16.37 1.95 -0.35
N ALA A 220 -16.61 1.57 0.90
CA ALA A 220 -15.78 0.62 1.64
C ALA A 220 -16.63 -0.57 2.10
N ILE A 221 -16.15 -1.78 1.82
CA ILE A 221 -16.77 -3.03 2.24
C ILE A 221 -15.81 -3.73 3.21
N GLY A 222 -16.35 -4.31 4.27
CA GLY A 222 -15.59 -5.15 5.19
C GLY A 222 -16.50 -6.00 6.05
N ASP A 223 -15.94 -7.05 6.61
CA ASP A 223 -16.65 -8.15 7.30
C ASP A 223 -16.31 -8.24 8.79
N GLY A 224 -15.40 -7.41 9.30
CA GLY A 224 -14.99 -7.48 10.70
C GLY A 224 -14.51 -6.18 11.33
N ALA A 225 -14.14 -6.27 12.61
CA ALA A 225 -13.69 -5.15 13.45
C ALA A 225 -12.48 -4.37 12.85
N ASN A 226 -11.66 -5.04 12.05
CA ASN A 226 -10.50 -4.45 11.39
C ASN A 226 -10.88 -3.42 10.31
N ASP A 227 -12.11 -3.47 9.81
CA ASP A 227 -12.58 -2.65 8.70
C ASP A 227 -13.54 -1.54 9.14
N VAL A 228 -14.00 -1.56 10.39
CA VAL A 228 -14.95 -0.58 10.95
C VAL A 228 -14.50 0.87 10.72
N ASN A 229 -13.23 1.18 10.96
CA ASN A 229 -12.73 2.54 10.78
C ASN A 229 -12.66 2.93 9.30
N MET A 230 -12.36 1.98 8.42
CA MET A 230 -12.34 2.18 6.97
C MET A 230 -13.76 2.45 6.46
N ILE A 231 -14.72 1.61 6.85
CA ILE A 231 -16.15 1.71 6.53
C ILE A 231 -16.71 3.07 6.98
N LYS A 232 -16.39 3.51 8.20
CA LYS A 232 -16.84 4.82 8.73
C LYS A 232 -16.22 6.03 8.02
N THR A 233 -15.03 5.87 7.43
CA THR A 233 -14.31 6.98 6.76
C THR A 233 -14.82 7.21 5.35
N ALA A 234 -15.27 6.14 4.68
CA ALA A 234 -15.85 6.18 3.34
C ALA A 234 -17.14 7.00 3.29
N HIS A 235 -17.55 7.39 2.08
CA HIS A 235 -18.85 8.04 1.90
C HIS A 235 -19.99 7.04 2.07
N ILE A 236 -19.77 5.81 1.61
CA ILE A 236 -20.70 4.69 1.74
C ILE A 236 -19.93 3.56 2.40
N GLY A 237 -20.44 3.08 3.53
CA GLY A 237 -19.88 1.96 4.27
C GLY A 237 -20.81 0.77 4.23
N VAL A 238 -20.30 -0.41 3.85
CA VAL A 238 -21.05 -1.65 3.81
C VAL A 238 -20.37 -2.67 4.72
N GLY A 239 -21.10 -3.15 5.71
CA GLY A 239 -20.68 -4.26 6.56
C GLY A 239 -21.22 -5.57 6.00
N ILE A 240 -20.38 -6.60 5.91
CA ILE A 240 -20.82 -7.95 5.59
C ILE A 240 -21.16 -8.65 6.91
N SER A 241 -22.36 -9.21 7.00
CA SER A 241 -22.74 -10.05 8.14
C SER A 241 -22.18 -11.47 7.94
N GLY A 242 -21.35 -11.93 8.86
CA GLY A 242 -20.83 -13.29 8.90
C GLY A 242 -20.93 -13.90 10.29
N GLN A 243 -20.50 -15.16 10.45
CA GLN A 243 -20.41 -15.79 11.78
C GLN A 243 -19.28 -15.23 12.65
N GLU A 244 -18.37 -14.44 12.07
CA GLU A 244 -17.19 -13.92 12.76
C GLU A 244 -17.41 -12.62 13.55
N GLY A 245 -18.64 -12.09 13.58
CA GLY A 245 -19.08 -11.02 14.49
C GLY A 245 -19.39 -9.67 13.84
#